data_AF-A0A945VRG1-F1
#
_entry.id   AF-A0A945VRG1-F1
#
_cell.length_a   1.000
_cell.length_b   1.000
_cell.length_c   1.000
_cell.angle_alpha   90.00
_cell.angle_beta   90.00
_cell.angle_gamma   90.00
#
_symmetry.space_group_name_H-M   'P 1'
#
loop_
_entity.id
_entity.type
_entity.pdbx_description
1 polymer ?
#
loop_
_entity_poly.entity_id
_entity_poly.type
_entity_poly.pdbx_seq_one_letter_code
_entity_poly.pdbx_strand_id
1 'polypeptide(L)'
;MKVPATNITEVIKALVEEFISGINFHPKSAEGINGGLCDNFAHAVTIQIPGAEALWGDGMDEEAWDMPYNWVEYHAAYHCFVRFKNRYYDSEEPEGVDHPMKLPYYQRELRHFNSR
;
A
#
# COMPACT_ATOMS: atom_id res chain seq x y z
N MET A 1 -1.51 11.94 -28.63
CA MET A 1 -2.68 11.91 -27.73
C MET A 1 -2.17 12.06 -26.31
N LYS A 2 -2.64 13.08 -25.56
CA LYS A 2 -2.38 13.15 -24.13
C LYS A 2 -3.31 12.13 -23.47
N VAL A 3 -2.75 11.08 -22.89
CA VAL A 3 -3.51 10.24 -21.96
C VAL A 3 -4.04 11.19 -20.88
N PRO A 4 -5.36 11.22 -20.58
CA PRO A 4 -5.87 12.03 -19.50
C PRO A 4 -5.07 11.69 -18.23
N ALA A 5 -4.69 12.69 -17.44
CA ALA A 5 -3.97 12.46 -16.20
C ALA A 5 -4.87 11.57 -15.32
N THR A 6 -4.57 10.28 -15.29
CA THR A 6 -5.35 9.32 -14.53
C THR A 6 -5.18 9.67 -13.05
N ASN A 7 -6.29 9.96 -12.38
CA ASN A 7 -6.26 10.18 -10.94
C ASN A 7 -5.82 8.86 -10.28
N ILE A 8 -4.82 8.93 -9.38
CA ILE A 8 -4.28 7.75 -8.67
C ILE A 8 -5.39 6.96 -7.95
N THR A 9 -6.40 7.65 -7.40
CA THR A 9 -7.54 6.99 -6.76
C THR A 9 -8.31 6.08 -7.71
N GLU A 10 -8.55 6.53 -8.95
CA GLU A 10 -9.25 5.73 -9.96
C GLU A 10 -8.38 4.57 -10.46
N VAL A 11 -7.06 4.78 -10.59
CA VAL A 11 -6.12 3.71 -10.93
C VAL A 11 -6.12 2.63 -9.87
N ILE A 12 -6.01 3.00 -8.60
CA ILE A 12 -5.98 2.04 -7.49
C ILE A 12 -7.30 1.26 -7.46
N LYS A 13 -8.46 1.93 -7.55
CA LYS A 13 -9.77 1.25 -7.60
C LYS A 13 -9.87 0.24 -8.75
N ALA A 14 -9.47 0.64 -9.97
CA ALA A 14 -9.48 -0.24 -11.12
C ALA A 14 -8.52 -1.43 -10.95
N LEU A 15 -7.33 -1.21 -10.41
CA LEU A 15 -6.36 -2.28 -10.13
C LEU A 15 -6.86 -3.23 -9.04
N VAL A 16 -7.57 -2.73 -8.03
CA VAL A 16 -8.18 -3.59 -7.00
C VAL A 16 -9.21 -4.51 -7.64
N GLU A 17 -10.09 -3.99 -8.49
CA GLU A 17 -11.06 -4.79 -9.24
C GLU A 17 -10.37 -5.83 -10.14
N GLU A 18 -9.32 -5.43 -10.86
CA GLU A 18 -8.52 -6.33 -11.71
C GLU A 18 -7.89 -7.47 -10.89
N PHE A 19 -7.21 -7.13 -9.78
CA PHE A 19 -6.56 -8.11 -8.91
C PHE A 19 -7.55 -9.06 -8.25
N ILE A 20 -8.77 -8.61 -7.92
CA ILE A 20 -9.81 -9.46 -7.33
C ILE A 20 -10.48 -10.36 -8.39
N SER A 21 -10.66 -9.85 -9.61
CA SER A 21 -11.39 -10.55 -10.68
C SER A 21 -10.58 -11.61 -11.42
N GLY A 22 -9.26 -11.68 -11.22
CA GLY A 22 -8.39 -12.64 -11.87
C GLY A 22 -8.74 -14.11 -11.55
N ILE A 23 -8.40 -15.02 -12.46
CA ILE A 23 -9.12 -16.31 -12.57
C ILE A 23 -8.60 -17.45 -11.67
N ASN A 24 -7.36 -17.43 -11.12
CA ASN A 24 -6.82 -18.67 -10.55
C ASN A 24 -6.30 -18.70 -9.11
N PHE A 25 -5.87 -17.62 -8.46
CA PHE A 25 -5.40 -17.67 -7.05
C PHE A 25 -5.51 -16.30 -6.35
N HIS A 26 -6.55 -15.54 -6.69
CA HIS A 26 -6.60 -14.13 -6.37
C HIS A 26 -7.09 -13.82 -4.95
N PRO A 27 -6.58 -12.74 -4.33
CA PRO A 27 -7.14 -12.22 -3.11
C PRO A 27 -8.61 -11.85 -3.32
N LYS A 28 -9.44 -12.13 -2.32
CA LYS A 28 -10.90 -11.91 -2.38
C LYS A 28 -11.32 -10.48 -1.98
N SER A 29 -10.36 -9.65 -1.61
CA SER A 29 -10.57 -8.30 -1.08
C SER A 29 -9.31 -7.46 -1.26
N ALA A 30 -9.44 -6.14 -1.10
CA ALA A 30 -8.32 -5.22 -0.96
C ALA A 30 -7.35 -5.66 0.15
N GLU A 31 -7.85 -5.95 1.35
CA GLU A 31 -7.03 -6.52 2.43
C GLU A 31 -6.24 -7.77 2.00
N GLY A 32 -6.85 -8.66 1.21
CA GLY A 32 -6.17 -9.83 0.69
C GLY A 32 -5.04 -9.48 -0.27
N ILE A 33 -5.16 -8.40 -1.06
CA ILE A 33 -4.07 -7.89 -1.89
C ILE A 33 -2.93 -7.44 -0.98
N ASN A 34 -3.22 -6.62 0.04
CA ASN A 34 -2.22 -6.17 1.00
C ASN A 34 -1.50 -7.31 1.73
N GLY A 35 -2.20 -8.44 1.96
CA GLY A 35 -1.68 -9.63 2.65
C GLY A 35 -0.88 -10.62 1.81
N GLY A 36 -0.65 -10.39 0.52
CA GLY A 36 0.12 -11.35 -0.29
C GLY A 36 0.49 -10.92 -1.71
N LEU A 37 -0.08 -9.84 -2.23
CA LEU A 37 0.22 -9.28 -3.55
C LEU A 37 0.53 -7.78 -3.49
N CYS A 38 0.88 -7.25 -2.33
CA CYS A 38 1.10 -5.81 -2.11
C CYS A 38 2.20 -5.24 -3.01
N ASP A 39 3.28 -6.01 -3.25
CA ASP A 39 4.40 -5.65 -4.10
C ASP A 39 4.01 -5.54 -5.58
N ASN A 40 3.32 -6.57 -6.10
CA ASN A 40 2.80 -6.61 -7.46
C ASN A 40 1.79 -5.50 -7.68
N PHE A 41 0.93 -5.26 -6.70
CA PHE A 41 -0.06 -4.19 -6.73
C PHE A 41 0.60 -2.81 -6.76
N ALA A 42 1.51 -2.53 -5.82
CA ALA A 42 2.23 -1.25 -5.77
C ALA A 42 3.01 -0.99 -7.07
N HIS A 43 3.65 -2.03 -7.63
CA HIS A 43 4.34 -1.91 -8.92
C HIS A 43 3.37 -1.61 -10.09
N ALA A 44 2.20 -2.25 -10.11
CA ALA A 44 1.18 -1.95 -11.13
C ALA A 44 0.69 -0.49 -11.06
N VAL A 45 0.59 0.09 -9.86
CA VAL A 45 0.27 1.52 -9.68
C VAL A 45 1.38 2.41 -10.25
N THR A 46 2.65 2.12 -9.98
CA THR A 46 3.78 2.98 -10.44
C THR A 46 3.95 2.95 -11.96
N ILE A 47 3.59 1.85 -12.64
CA ILE A 47 3.52 1.79 -14.11
C ILE A 47 2.51 2.80 -14.66
N GLN A 48 1.39 3.00 -13.98
CA GLN A 48 0.28 3.84 -14.46
C GLN A 48 0.36 5.30 -14.01
N ILE A 49 1.03 5.59 -12.89
CA ILE A 49 1.12 6.93 -12.30
C ILE A 49 2.57 7.43 -12.31
N PRO A 50 2.96 8.27 -13.30
CA PRO A 50 4.28 8.88 -13.33
C PRO A 50 4.58 9.67 -12.04
N GLY A 51 5.69 9.34 -11.39
CA GLY A 51 6.13 9.95 -10.14
C GLY A 51 5.55 9.32 -8.87
N ALA A 52 4.76 8.23 -8.98
CA ALA A 52 4.48 7.36 -7.85
C ALA A 52 5.66 6.43 -7.58
N GLU A 53 5.89 6.13 -6.31
CA GLU A 53 6.98 5.27 -5.82
C GLU A 53 6.38 4.10 -5.06
N ALA A 54 6.87 2.87 -5.30
CA ALA A 54 6.55 1.70 -4.49
C ALA A 54 7.60 1.58 -3.39
N LEU A 55 7.17 1.52 -2.14
CA LEU A 55 8.03 1.53 -0.96
C LEU A 55 7.69 0.34 -0.06
N TRP A 56 8.71 -0.41 0.33
CA TRP A 56 8.62 -1.34 1.45
C TRP A 56 8.73 -0.58 2.76
N GLY A 57 8.08 -1.06 3.81
CA GLY A 57 8.08 -0.33 5.08
C GLY A 57 9.45 -0.20 5.74
N ASP A 58 10.35 -1.15 5.50
CA ASP A 58 11.76 -1.10 5.92
C ASP A 58 12.65 -0.18 5.05
N GLY A 59 12.12 0.32 3.94
CA GLY A 59 12.76 1.33 3.08
C GLY A 59 12.53 2.77 3.54
N MET A 60 11.73 2.99 4.58
CA MET A 60 11.52 4.30 5.20
C MET A 60 12.48 4.51 6.39
N ASP A 61 12.80 5.77 6.68
CA ASP A 61 13.55 6.11 7.90
C ASP A 61 12.72 5.84 9.17
N GLU A 62 13.41 5.60 10.29
CA GLU A 62 12.76 5.37 11.59
C GLU A 62 11.87 6.55 12.01
N GLU A 63 12.28 7.77 11.66
CA GLU A 63 11.54 9.00 11.95
C GLU A 63 10.17 9.04 11.26
N ALA A 64 10.04 8.45 10.06
CA ALA A 64 8.76 8.38 9.34
C ALA A 64 7.75 7.41 9.98
N TRP A 65 8.19 6.53 10.88
CA TRP A 65 7.30 5.58 11.53
C TRP A 65 6.75 6.07 12.86
N ASP A 66 7.47 6.94 13.56
CA ASP A 66 7.19 7.30 14.97
C ASP A 66 7.02 6.04 15.85
N MET A 67 7.80 5.00 15.56
CA MET A 67 7.74 3.69 16.21
C MET A 67 9.14 3.14 16.49
N PRO A 68 9.31 2.27 17.50
CA PRO A 68 10.60 1.63 17.78
C PRO A 68 11.09 0.74 16.62
N TYR A 69 12.41 0.67 16.41
CA TYR A 69 13.04 -0.12 15.33
C TYR A 69 12.54 -1.58 15.25
N ASN A 70 12.38 -2.25 16.39
CA ASN A 70 11.89 -3.63 16.41
C ASN A 70 10.46 -3.75 15.83
N TRP A 71 9.61 -2.74 16.02
CA TRP A 71 8.29 -2.75 15.40
C TRP A 71 8.40 -2.65 13.87
N VAL A 72 9.27 -1.77 13.37
CA VAL A 72 9.52 -1.60 11.93
C VAL A 72 10.05 -2.90 11.31
N GLU A 73 11.06 -3.50 11.93
CA GLU A 73 11.68 -4.75 11.45
C GLU A 73 10.69 -5.92 11.41
N TYR A 74 9.83 -6.05 12.43
CA TYR A 74 8.92 -7.21 12.54
C TYR A 74 7.53 -7.00 11.94
N HIS A 75 7.13 -5.76 11.64
CA HIS A 75 5.78 -5.46 11.15
C HIS A 75 5.77 -4.61 9.88
N ALA A 76 6.58 -3.54 9.82
CA ALA A 76 6.56 -2.64 8.68
C ALA A 76 7.16 -3.28 7.41
N ALA A 77 8.21 -4.08 7.59
CA ALA A 77 8.98 -4.72 6.51
C ALA A 77 8.15 -5.65 5.59
N TYR A 78 6.99 -6.14 6.05
CA TYR A 78 6.19 -7.13 5.32
C TYR A 78 5.15 -6.52 4.38
N HIS A 79 5.14 -5.20 4.22
CA HIS A 79 4.16 -4.53 3.37
C HIS A 79 4.79 -3.50 2.44
N CYS A 80 4.34 -3.55 1.19
CA CYS A 80 4.70 -2.61 0.15
C CYS A 80 3.48 -1.72 -0.16
N PHE A 81 3.69 -0.41 -0.14
CA PHE A 81 2.66 0.60 -0.40
C PHE A 81 3.18 1.64 -1.41
N VAL A 82 2.32 2.54 -1.85
CA VAL A 82 2.63 3.58 -2.83
C VAL A 82 2.76 4.94 -2.15
N ARG A 83 3.81 5.70 -2.48
CA ARG A 83 3.94 7.13 -2.16
C ARG A 83 3.73 7.97 -3.41
N PHE A 84 2.83 8.95 -3.35
CA PHE A 84 2.60 9.90 -4.44
C PHE A 84 2.11 11.25 -3.91
N LYS A 85 2.78 12.35 -4.30
CA LYS A 85 2.44 13.71 -3.88
C LYS A 85 2.26 13.85 -2.36
N ASN A 86 3.22 13.33 -1.58
CA ASN A 86 3.23 13.34 -0.11
C ASN A 86 2.02 12.64 0.55
N ARG A 87 1.41 11.68 -0.14
CA ARG A 87 0.38 10.79 0.41
C ARG A 87 0.78 9.34 0.21
N TYR A 88 0.21 8.48 1.04
CA TYR A 88 0.48 7.05 1.09
C TYR A 88 -0.79 6.30 0.70
N TYR A 89 -0.64 5.29 -0.15
CA TYR A 89 -1.77 4.54 -0.71
C TYR A 89 -1.46 3.07 -0.71
N ASP A 90 -2.48 2.25 -0.60
CA ASP A 90 -2.43 0.81 -0.83
C ASP A 90 -3.74 0.36 -1.48
N SER A 91 -4.00 -0.94 -1.48
CA SER A 91 -5.25 -1.46 -2.05
C SER A 91 -6.50 -1.12 -1.21
N GLU A 92 -6.36 -0.79 0.07
CA GLU A 92 -7.47 -0.48 0.98
C GLU A 92 -7.74 1.03 1.10
N GLU A 93 -6.77 1.89 0.80
CA GLU A 93 -6.87 3.36 0.87
C GLU A 93 -6.60 4.04 -0.49
N PRO A 94 -7.55 3.99 -1.45
CA PRO A 94 -7.37 4.60 -2.76
C PRO A 94 -7.39 6.13 -2.73
N GLU A 95 -8.02 6.76 -1.73
CA GLU A 95 -7.94 8.21 -1.50
C GLU A 95 -6.61 8.62 -0.82
N GLY A 96 -5.86 7.64 -0.33
CA GLY A 96 -4.59 7.78 0.36
C GLY A 96 -4.71 8.45 1.73
N VAL A 97 -3.64 8.36 2.50
CA VAL A 97 -3.49 8.95 3.82
C VAL A 97 -2.28 9.90 3.86
N ASP A 98 -2.24 10.77 4.85
CA ASP A 98 -1.16 11.74 5.07
C ASP A 98 0.06 11.14 5.80
N HIS A 99 -0.06 9.94 6.37
CA HIS A 99 0.99 9.25 7.10
C HIS A 99 0.88 7.73 6.91
N PRO A 100 1.97 6.98 6.66
CA PRO A 100 1.90 5.55 6.34
C PRO A 100 1.22 4.75 7.46
N MET A 101 1.49 5.10 8.72
CA MET A 101 0.84 4.45 9.88
C MET A 101 -0.70 4.48 9.85
N LYS A 102 -1.34 5.39 9.10
CA LYS A 102 -2.80 5.42 8.98
C LYS A 102 -3.35 4.41 7.99
N LEU A 103 -2.51 3.73 7.20
CA LEU A 103 -2.95 2.65 6.33
C LEU A 103 -3.57 1.51 7.15
N PRO A 104 -4.71 0.94 6.72
CA PRO A 104 -5.40 -0.15 7.42
C PRO A 104 -4.52 -1.34 7.76
N TYR A 105 -3.56 -1.67 6.89
CA TYR A 105 -2.57 -2.72 7.15
C TYR A 105 -1.79 -2.46 8.45
N TYR A 106 -1.14 -1.31 8.57
CA TYR A 106 -0.34 -0.99 9.77
C TYR A 106 -1.21 -0.79 11.02
N GLN A 107 -2.43 -0.28 10.86
CA GLN A 107 -3.40 -0.20 11.95
C GLN A 107 -3.78 -1.58 12.49
N ARG A 108 -3.86 -2.62 11.65
CA ARG A 108 -4.05 -4.01 12.11
C ARG A 108 -2.81 -4.54 12.84
N GLU A 109 -1.62 -4.32 12.28
CA GLU A 109 -0.36 -4.76 12.91
C GLU A 109 -0.13 -4.12 14.28
N LEU A 110 -0.43 -2.82 14.43
CA LEU A 110 -0.41 -2.13 15.72
C LEU A 110 -1.34 -2.77 16.76
N ARG A 111 -2.57 -3.14 16.35
CA ARG A 111 -3.52 -3.79 17.26
C ARG A 111 -3.02 -5.15 17.71
N HIS A 112 -2.43 -5.93 16.80
CA HIS A 112 -1.83 -7.21 17.14
C HIS A 112 -0.64 -7.05 18.08
N PHE A 113 0.24 -6.09 17.83
CA PHE A 113 1.39 -5.79 18.68
C PHE A 113 0.98 -5.40 20.11
N ASN A 114 -0.02 -4.52 20.27
CA ASN A 114 -0.51 -4.06 21.58
C ASN A 114 -1.35 -5.09 22.34
N SER A 115 -1.75 -6.19 21.70
CA SER A 115 -2.53 -7.27 22.34
C SER A 115 -1.68 -8.37 22.97
N ARG A 116 -0.34 -8.28 22.83
CA ARG A 116 0.65 -9.21 23.38
C ARG A 116 1.26 -8.64 24.66
#